data_AF-A0A533HX99-F1
#
_entry.id   AF-A0A533HX99-F1
#
_cell.length_a   1.000
_cell.length_b   1.000
_cell.length_c   1.000
_cell.angle_alpha   90.00
_cell.angle_beta   90.00
_cell.angle_gamma   90.00
#
_symmetry.space_group_name_H-M   'P 1'
#
loop_
_entity.id
_entity.type
_entity.pdbx_description
1 polymer ?
#
loop_
_entity_poly.entity_id
_entity_poly.type
_entity_poly.pdbx_seq_one_letter_code
_entity_poly.pdbx_strand_id
1 'polypeptide(L)'
;MTERGADFWLVPDAEVSSNRRCACRIQQLEKVSPLVCRIGASCGNIPHVLEEPLFHGFDGVEGMPSTYAILDASKIEDLPDLLKRSGLEHRCLFKGEAALEMGHVAPWIVGLVPENRFVRRLFTGGGPPFGLWHPEAGIFCRSTASLDDLWRHFRKFVRLKAESGKWFYFRFWEPRLLPVLCERSHPVLFPARSAPLLSVVAPTSKETHFVMPDALATSNGQTLLSDDLQDALHQASETRFAVNFGQELATAAPKRMRQLGLSDSAPVARMITVVLNHLRPLGFQKSSDIGRVAACGLFYGSHFLLDPRIIPLADRFLADKRRVPSLRARDFQSALQRDPTVTAMLDGGSVWNVAKQLERAQYAAPPRDRFVEVCERHQPAGFSTVKRIAHPILAQLFTPYFLADPLRTIWQQVFSLPDHEFIRSAHSELDRMLNIDHGTARDE
;
A
#
# COMPACT_ATOMS: atom_id res chain seq x y z
N MET A 1 -9.25 -37.44 25.89
CA MET A 1 -8.34 -36.81 26.86
C MET A 1 -7.46 -35.84 26.07
N THR A 2 -7.84 -34.55 25.97
CA THR A 2 -7.48 -33.43 26.90
C THR A 2 -5.95 -33.23 26.89
N GLU A 3 -5.36 -32.09 26.52
CA GLU A 3 -5.64 -30.66 26.80
C GLU A 3 -5.12 -29.79 25.62
N ARG A 4 -5.84 -28.78 25.10
CA ARG A 4 -5.91 -27.35 25.50
C ARG A 4 -4.56 -26.61 25.62
N GLY A 5 -4.37 -25.65 24.71
CA GLY A 5 -4.15 -24.24 25.06
C GLY A 5 -2.71 -23.74 25.19
N ALA A 6 -2.26 -22.96 24.19
CA ALA A 6 -1.53 -21.72 24.44
C ALA A 6 -1.58 -20.84 23.17
N ASP A 7 -2.20 -19.68 23.32
CA ASP A 7 -2.18 -18.55 22.41
C ASP A 7 -0.73 -18.11 22.12
N PHE A 8 -0.41 -17.87 20.85
CA PHE A 8 0.79 -17.13 20.44
C PHE A 8 0.37 -15.76 19.90
N TRP A 9 -0.09 -14.90 20.82
CA TRP A 9 -0.03 -13.45 20.65
C TRP A 9 0.63 -12.87 21.89
N LEU A 10 1.92 -12.55 21.77
CA LEU A 10 2.52 -11.48 22.53
C LEU A 10 3.32 -10.61 21.57
N VAL A 11 2.81 -9.39 21.44
CA VAL A 11 3.54 -8.21 21.02
C VAL A 11 4.74 -8.07 21.96
N PRO A 12 5.98 -7.95 21.47
CA PRO A 12 6.90 -7.01 22.05
C PRO A 12 6.49 -5.64 21.53
N ASP A 13 6.21 -4.71 22.45
CA ASP A 13 6.69 -3.35 22.29
C ASP A 13 8.19 -3.48 22.05
N ALA A 14 8.56 -3.67 20.78
CA ALA A 14 9.83 -3.18 20.34
C ALA A 14 9.58 -1.68 20.23
N GLU A 15 10.03 -0.93 21.23
CA GLU A 15 10.93 0.15 20.87
C GLU A 15 11.84 -0.42 19.78
N VAL A 16 11.50 -0.11 18.52
CA VAL A 16 12.43 -0.27 17.41
C VAL A 16 13.65 0.46 17.93
N SER A 17 14.69 -0.29 18.28
CA SER A 17 15.94 0.28 18.73
C SER A 17 16.38 1.22 17.62
N SER A 18 16.07 2.50 17.77
CA SER A 18 16.10 3.53 16.74
C SER A 18 17.51 4.04 16.52
N ASN A 19 18.50 3.18 16.77
CA ASN A 19 19.91 3.55 16.75
C ASN A 19 20.72 2.85 15.67
N ARG A 20 20.08 2.22 14.67
CA ARG A 20 20.74 2.09 13.36
C ARG A 20 20.65 3.44 12.68
N ARG A 21 21.74 4.22 12.71
CA ARG A 21 21.89 5.33 11.77
C ARG A 21 21.64 4.77 10.37
N CYS A 22 20.62 5.28 9.70
CA CYS A 22 20.39 4.97 8.31
C CYS A 22 21.66 5.33 7.53
N ALA A 23 22.19 4.39 6.75
CA ALA A 23 23.38 4.59 5.91
C ALA A 23 23.15 5.60 4.77
N CYS A 24 21.99 6.24 4.70
CA CYS A 24 21.62 7.19 3.67
C CYS A 24 20.59 8.17 4.19
N ARG A 25 20.58 9.36 3.61
CA ARG A 25 19.56 10.38 3.85
C ARG A 25 18.52 10.30 2.73
N ILE A 26 17.24 10.27 3.10
CA ILE A 26 16.13 10.34 2.15
C ILE A 26 15.47 11.71 2.30
N GLN A 27 15.34 12.43 1.20
CA GLN A 27 14.52 13.61 1.07
C GLN A 27 13.36 13.31 0.11
N GLN A 28 12.17 13.79 0.44
CA GLN A 28 11.03 13.78 -0.46
C GLN A 28 11.01 15.10 -1.23
N LEU A 29 11.14 15.02 -2.55
CA LEU A 29 10.95 16.15 -3.45
C LEU A 29 9.52 16.16 -4.00
N GLU A 30 9.13 17.29 -4.58
CA GLU A 30 7.84 17.42 -5.25
C GLU A 30 7.66 16.38 -6.37
N LYS A 31 6.40 16.07 -6.67
CA LYS A 31 6.07 15.19 -7.79
C LYS A 31 6.60 15.76 -9.09
N VAL A 32 7.38 14.97 -9.82
CA VAL A 32 7.80 15.35 -11.17
C VAL A 32 6.60 15.39 -12.10
N SER A 33 6.34 16.55 -12.68
CA SER A 33 5.39 16.70 -13.78
C SER A 33 6.14 16.59 -15.12
N PRO A 34 5.57 15.90 -16.12
CA PRO A 34 6.19 15.86 -17.44
C PRO A 34 6.27 17.25 -18.05
N LEU A 35 7.26 17.44 -18.91
CA LEU A 35 7.36 18.62 -19.76
C LEU A 35 6.13 18.69 -20.66
N VAL A 36 5.45 19.83 -20.63
CA VAL A 36 4.34 20.18 -21.52
C VAL A 36 4.85 21.23 -22.50
N CYS A 37 5.36 20.79 -23.64
CA CYS A 37 5.79 21.71 -24.69
C CYS A 37 4.54 22.26 -25.41
N ARG A 38 4.10 23.47 -25.04
CA ARG A 38 3.10 24.22 -25.81
C ARG A 38 3.71 24.68 -27.12
N ILE A 39 2.91 24.71 -28.19
CA ILE A 39 3.34 25.21 -29.50
C ILE A 39 3.86 26.65 -29.33
N GLY A 40 5.12 26.90 -29.74
CA GLY A 40 5.74 28.23 -29.69
C GLY A 40 6.48 28.59 -28.39
N ALA A 41 6.47 27.74 -27.35
CA ALA A 41 7.24 27.97 -26.11
C ALA A 41 8.52 27.12 -26.07
N SER A 42 9.62 27.69 -25.57
CA SER A 42 10.81 26.93 -25.21
C SER A 42 10.51 26.13 -23.94
N CYS A 43 10.40 24.81 -24.07
CA CYS A 43 10.41 23.90 -22.93
C CYS A 43 11.86 23.47 -22.70
N GLY A 44 12.30 23.49 -21.43
CA GLY A 44 13.60 22.95 -21.03
C GLY A 44 13.75 21.48 -21.42
N ASN A 45 14.96 20.93 -21.30
CA ASN A 45 15.19 19.52 -21.61
C ASN A 45 14.77 18.59 -20.48
N ILE A 46 14.63 19.09 -19.26
CA ILE A 46 14.21 18.34 -18.09
C ILE A 46 13.29 19.20 -17.20
N PRO A 47 12.48 18.59 -16.31
CA PRO A 47 11.68 19.34 -15.34
C PRO A 47 12.59 20.03 -14.31
N HIS A 48 12.29 21.29 -13.99
CA HIS A 48 13.10 22.12 -13.08
C HIS A 48 13.42 21.44 -11.74
N VAL A 49 12.47 20.71 -11.15
CA VAL A 49 12.68 19.96 -9.89
C VAL A 49 13.80 18.90 -9.96
N LEU A 50 14.20 18.51 -11.18
CA LEU A 50 15.25 17.53 -11.43
C LEU A 50 16.57 18.15 -11.91
N GLU A 51 16.63 19.45 -12.22
CA GLU A 51 17.84 20.10 -12.74
C GLU A 51 19.00 19.98 -11.75
N GLU A 52 18.77 20.43 -10.51
CA GLU A 52 19.78 20.35 -9.46
C GLU A 52 20.12 18.90 -9.07
N PRO A 53 19.15 18.02 -8.74
CA PRO A 53 19.45 16.64 -8.35
C PRO A 53 20.17 15.81 -9.42
N LEU A 54 19.95 16.10 -10.71
CA LEU A 54 20.50 15.30 -11.82
C LEU A 54 21.69 15.93 -12.51
N PHE A 55 21.88 17.25 -12.48
CA PHE A 55 22.87 17.90 -13.33
C PHE A 55 23.59 19.09 -12.68
N HIS A 56 23.53 19.26 -11.37
CA HIS A 56 24.41 20.20 -10.65
C HIS A 56 25.57 19.47 -9.95
N GLY A 57 26.61 20.23 -9.57
CA GLY A 57 27.76 19.72 -8.82
C GLY A 57 27.40 19.30 -7.39
N PHE A 58 28.32 18.57 -6.74
CA PHE A 58 28.21 18.21 -5.33
C PHE A 58 29.35 18.89 -4.56
N ASP A 59 29.03 19.41 -3.37
CA ASP A 59 30.03 19.98 -2.48
C ASP A 59 31.10 18.93 -2.12
N GLY A 60 32.37 19.31 -2.27
CA GLY A 60 33.51 18.44 -1.95
C GLY A 60 33.81 17.33 -2.95
N VAL A 61 33.13 17.30 -4.11
CA VAL A 61 33.46 16.39 -5.22
C VAL A 61 34.19 17.17 -6.31
N GLU A 62 35.42 16.76 -6.65
CA GLU A 62 36.15 17.36 -7.75
C GLU A 62 35.57 16.96 -9.11
N GLY A 63 35.30 17.96 -9.95
CA GLY A 63 34.73 17.78 -11.28
C GLY A 63 33.21 17.56 -11.29
N MET A 64 32.64 17.46 -12.48
CA MET A 64 31.21 17.26 -12.65
C MET A 64 30.89 15.77 -12.65
N PRO A 65 30.11 15.24 -11.68
CA PRO A 65 29.72 13.84 -11.72
C PRO A 65 28.84 13.56 -12.94
N SER A 66 28.87 12.31 -13.37
CA SER A 66 28.04 11.84 -14.48
C SER A 66 26.64 11.45 -13.99
N THR A 67 25.66 11.59 -14.88
CA THR A 67 24.27 11.20 -14.62
C THR A 67 23.97 9.91 -15.37
N TYR A 68 23.40 8.96 -14.67
CA TYR A 68 22.95 7.70 -15.25
C TYR A 68 21.48 7.46 -14.93
N ALA A 69 20.80 6.71 -15.78
CA ALA A 69 19.48 6.17 -15.49
C ALA A 69 19.49 4.66 -15.65
N ILE A 70 18.77 3.96 -14.78
CA ILE A 70 18.39 2.56 -14.95
C ILE A 70 16.92 2.55 -15.35
N LEU A 71 16.67 2.31 -16.63
CA LEU A 71 15.36 2.38 -17.26
C LEU A 71 14.79 0.99 -17.52
N ASP A 72 13.52 0.83 -17.24
CA ASP A 72 12.77 -0.41 -17.35
C ASP A 72 12.12 -0.54 -18.74
N ALA A 73 12.65 -1.43 -19.59
CA ALA A 73 12.12 -1.61 -20.95
C ALA A 73 10.67 -2.13 -20.96
N SER A 74 10.18 -2.75 -19.87
CA SER A 74 8.76 -3.14 -19.81
C SER A 74 7.81 -1.96 -19.61
N LYS A 75 8.32 -0.75 -19.35
CA LYS A 75 7.53 0.48 -19.15
C LYS A 75 7.79 1.53 -20.23
N ILE A 76 8.86 1.38 -21.00
CA ILE A 76 9.20 2.25 -22.13
C ILE A 76 9.26 1.37 -23.38
N GLU A 77 8.25 1.52 -24.23
CA GLU A 77 8.16 0.83 -25.52
C GLU A 77 9.40 1.10 -26.38
N ASP A 78 9.92 0.05 -27.02
CA ASP A 78 11.10 0.07 -27.90
C ASP A 78 12.37 0.70 -27.28
N LEU A 79 12.51 0.68 -25.95
CA LEU A 79 13.65 1.26 -25.25
C LEU A 79 15.01 0.86 -25.84
N PRO A 80 15.32 -0.42 -26.16
CA PRO A 80 16.61 -0.80 -26.72
C PRO A 80 16.94 -0.07 -28.04
N ASP A 81 15.96 0.03 -28.94
CA ASP A 81 16.15 0.69 -30.23
C ASP A 81 16.25 2.21 -30.09
N LEU A 82 15.47 2.78 -29.17
CA LEU A 82 15.56 4.20 -28.82
C LEU A 82 16.93 4.56 -28.27
N LEU A 83 17.49 3.73 -27.37
CA LEU A 83 18.83 3.91 -26.83
C LEU A 83 19.89 3.80 -27.93
N LYS A 84 19.80 2.80 -28.82
CA LYS A 84 20.71 2.64 -29.96
C LYS A 84 20.71 3.87 -30.87
N ARG A 85 19.53 4.44 -31.16
CA ARG A 85 19.38 5.65 -31.99
C ARG A 85 19.75 6.93 -31.26
N SER A 86 19.82 6.92 -29.92
CA SER A 86 20.17 8.10 -29.12
C SER A 86 21.65 8.46 -29.21
N GLY A 87 22.51 7.49 -29.52
CA GLY A 87 23.97 7.62 -29.47
C GLY A 87 24.55 7.71 -28.06
N LEU A 88 23.73 7.64 -27.01
CA LEU A 88 24.18 7.64 -25.62
C LEU A 88 24.86 6.32 -25.29
N GLU A 89 25.83 6.34 -24.37
CA GLU A 89 26.40 5.11 -23.82
C GLU A 89 25.33 4.36 -23.01
N HIS A 90 25.11 3.07 -23.31
CA HIS A 90 24.07 2.28 -22.65
C HIS A 90 24.39 0.78 -22.65
N ARG A 91 23.87 0.04 -21.66
CA ARG A 91 23.99 -1.41 -21.54
C ARG A 91 22.77 -2.06 -20.89
N CYS A 92 22.36 -3.21 -21.39
CA CYS A 92 21.36 -4.06 -20.73
C CYS A 92 21.95 -4.68 -19.46
N LEU A 93 21.23 -4.70 -18.33
CA LEU A 93 21.72 -5.39 -17.12
C LEU A 93 21.59 -6.92 -17.24
N PHE A 94 20.84 -7.45 -18.19
CA PHE A 94 20.85 -8.90 -18.47
C PHE A 94 22.07 -9.27 -19.32
N LYS A 95 22.45 -10.55 -19.36
CA LYS A 95 23.58 -11.05 -20.17
C LYS A 95 23.21 -12.31 -20.94
N GLY A 96 23.96 -12.56 -22.02
CA GLY A 96 23.87 -13.77 -22.81
C GLY A 96 22.48 -13.91 -23.43
N GLU A 97 21.97 -15.15 -23.44
CA GLU A 97 20.66 -15.50 -23.98
C GLU A 97 19.52 -14.66 -23.36
N ALA A 98 19.54 -14.44 -22.04
CA ALA A 98 18.53 -13.62 -21.37
C ALA A 98 18.49 -12.16 -21.87
N ALA A 99 19.62 -11.59 -22.31
CA ALA A 99 19.64 -10.26 -22.90
C ALA A 99 19.04 -10.25 -24.32
N LEU A 100 19.25 -11.32 -25.09
CA LEU A 100 18.70 -11.47 -26.43
C LEU A 100 17.18 -11.68 -26.40
N GLU A 101 16.70 -12.55 -25.51
CA GLU A 101 15.28 -12.90 -25.42
C GLU A 101 14.47 -11.85 -24.66
N MET A 102 14.99 -11.34 -23.55
CA MET A 102 14.24 -10.48 -22.63
C MET A 102 14.68 -9.01 -22.67
N GLY A 103 15.55 -8.61 -23.60
CA GLY A 103 16.09 -7.24 -23.66
C GLY A 103 15.01 -6.16 -23.74
N HIS A 104 13.87 -6.46 -24.36
CA HIS A 104 12.71 -5.58 -24.49
C HIS A 104 11.88 -5.43 -23.19
N VAL A 105 12.15 -6.22 -22.15
CA VAL A 105 11.55 -6.11 -20.81
C VAL A 105 12.60 -6.03 -19.69
N ALA A 106 13.87 -5.92 -20.06
CA ALA A 106 14.98 -5.86 -19.12
C ALA A 106 15.27 -4.41 -18.66
N PRO A 107 15.92 -4.23 -17.51
CA PRO A 107 16.48 -2.93 -17.14
C PRO A 107 17.75 -2.60 -17.94
N TRP A 108 17.88 -1.34 -18.35
CA TRP A 108 19.01 -0.79 -19.09
C TRP A 108 19.63 0.38 -18.34
N ILE A 109 20.95 0.38 -18.19
CA ILE A 109 21.68 1.56 -17.72
C ILE A 109 22.08 2.42 -18.93
N VAL A 110 21.90 3.74 -18.82
CA VAL A 110 22.26 4.72 -19.85
C VAL A 110 22.89 5.96 -19.21
N GLY A 111 23.95 6.50 -19.83
CA GLY A 111 24.52 7.79 -19.48
C GLY A 111 23.68 8.93 -20.06
N LEU A 112 23.24 9.85 -19.21
CA LEU A 112 22.38 10.97 -19.62
C LEU A 112 23.22 12.22 -19.89
N VAL A 113 22.93 12.85 -21.02
CA VAL A 113 23.45 14.17 -21.41
C VAL A 113 22.26 15.13 -21.53
N PRO A 114 22.21 16.25 -20.77
CA PRO A 114 21.02 17.09 -20.67
C PRO A 114 20.47 17.56 -22.02
N GLU A 115 21.34 17.84 -22.99
CA GLU A 115 20.99 18.37 -24.31
C GLU A 115 20.55 17.27 -25.30
N ASN A 116 20.66 15.99 -24.93
CA ASN A 116 20.30 14.90 -25.83
C ASN A 116 18.78 14.79 -25.97
N ARG A 117 18.30 14.69 -27.22
CA ARG A 117 16.87 14.53 -27.56
C ARG A 117 16.18 13.37 -26.82
N PHE A 118 16.89 12.28 -26.55
CA PHE A 118 16.34 11.14 -25.81
C PHE A 118 16.05 11.51 -24.36
N VAL A 119 16.96 12.26 -23.71
CA VAL A 119 16.78 12.75 -22.34
C VAL A 119 15.57 13.66 -22.27
N ARG A 120 15.41 14.60 -23.21
CA ARG A 120 14.20 15.42 -23.28
C ARG A 120 12.93 14.59 -23.45
N ARG A 121 12.93 13.61 -24.35
CA ARG A 121 11.77 12.72 -24.56
C ARG A 121 11.43 11.92 -23.31
N LEU A 122 12.42 11.47 -22.55
CA LEU A 122 12.24 10.74 -21.28
C LEU A 122 11.38 11.52 -20.29
N PHE A 123 11.49 12.85 -20.29
CA PHE A 123 10.71 13.73 -19.41
C PHE A 123 9.53 14.42 -20.09
N THR A 124 9.22 14.10 -21.34
CA THR A 124 8.12 14.72 -22.09
C THR A 124 6.86 13.85 -22.03
N GLY A 125 5.71 14.48 -21.78
CA GLY A 125 4.40 13.81 -21.78
C GLY A 125 3.84 13.58 -23.20
N GLY A 126 2.64 13.01 -23.30
CA GLY A 126 1.94 12.82 -24.59
C GLY A 126 2.14 11.47 -25.28
N GLY A 127 2.91 10.57 -24.66
CA GLY A 127 3.11 9.19 -25.13
C GLY A 127 3.96 9.05 -26.40
N PRO A 128 4.36 7.82 -26.77
CA PRO A 128 5.13 7.58 -28.00
C PRO A 128 4.38 8.06 -29.25
N PRO A 129 5.09 8.60 -30.28
CA PRO A 129 6.54 8.81 -30.34
C PRO A 129 7.01 10.11 -29.65
N PHE A 130 6.10 10.98 -29.21
CA PHE A 130 6.43 12.35 -28.77
C PHE A 130 7.10 12.40 -27.39
N GLY A 131 6.57 11.65 -26.44
CA GLY A 131 7.04 11.58 -25.06
C GLY A 131 7.24 10.14 -24.61
N LEU A 132 8.19 9.94 -23.69
CA LEU A 132 8.48 8.65 -23.07
C LEU A 132 8.21 8.70 -21.55
N TRP A 133 7.56 9.76 -21.07
CA TRP A 133 7.33 9.95 -19.65
C TRP A 133 6.49 8.81 -19.07
N HIS A 134 7.09 8.10 -18.13
CA HIS A 134 6.41 7.20 -17.23
C HIS A 134 6.92 7.51 -15.82
N PRO A 135 6.05 7.82 -14.84
CA PRO A 135 6.47 8.30 -13.53
C PRO A 135 7.24 7.27 -12.71
N GLU A 136 7.30 6.02 -13.17
CA GLU A 136 8.02 4.91 -12.53
C GLU A 136 8.88 4.11 -13.51
N ALA A 137 9.33 4.74 -14.60
CA ALA A 137 10.15 4.10 -15.64
C ALA A 137 11.51 3.62 -15.13
N GLY A 138 11.99 4.11 -14.00
CA GLY A 138 13.31 3.76 -13.50
C GLY A 138 13.83 4.71 -12.43
N ILE A 139 15.09 4.53 -12.08
CA ILE A 139 15.82 5.39 -11.15
C ILE A 139 16.95 6.12 -11.87
N PHE A 140 17.35 7.26 -11.34
CA PHE A 140 18.46 8.08 -11.84
C PHE A 140 19.52 8.16 -10.75
N CYS A 141 20.80 8.15 -11.11
CA CYS A 141 21.86 8.26 -10.12
C CYS A 141 23.01 9.14 -10.60
N ARG A 142 23.68 9.76 -9.62
CA ARG A 142 24.89 10.57 -9.81
C ARG A 142 26.09 9.78 -9.30
N SER A 143 27.14 9.70 -10.08
CA SER A 143 28.39 9.05 -9.66
C SER A 143 29.59 9.57 -10.45
N THR A 144 30.78 9.43 -9.88
CA THR A 144 32.05 9.62 -10.58
C THR A 144 32.58 8.32 -11.22
N ALA A 145 31.91 7.18 -10.99
CA ALA A 145 32.21 5.91 -11.64
C ALA A 145 31.84 5.94 -13.13
N SER A 146 32.53 5.14 -13.93
CA SER A 146 32.15 4.91 -15.33
C SER A 146 30.82 4.13 -15.43
N LEU A 147 30.15 4.22 -16.59
CA LEU A 147 28.95 3.41 -16.87
C LEU A 147 29.25 1.91 -16.69
N ASP A 148 30.42 1.47 -17.12
CA ASP A 148 30.86 0.08 -17.03
C ASP A 148 31.00 -0.40 -15.59
N ASP A 149 31.54 0.44 -14.70
CA ASP A 149 31.66 0.12 -13.28
C ASP A 149 30.28 0.00 -12.62
N LEU A 150 29.41 0.98 -12.87
CA LEU A 150 28.03 0.95 -12.38
C LEU A 150 27.24 -0.23 -12.92
N TRP A 151 27.38 -0.54 -14.21
CA TRP A 151 26.76 -1.71 -14.82
C TRP A 151 27.22 -3.01 -14.15
N ARG A 152 28.54 -3.16 -13.88
CA ARG A 152 29.07 -4.33 -13.15
C ARG A 152 28.54 -4.41 -11.72
N HIS A 153 28.33 -3.27 -11.07
CA HIS A 153 27.73 -3.19 -9.75
C HIS A 153 26.26 -3.65 -9.75
N PHE A 154 25.40 -2.95 -10.48
CA PHE A 154 23.96 -3.17 -10.49
C PHE A 154 23.55 -4.56 -10.96
N ARG A 155 24.27 -5.12 -11.94
CA ARG A 155 23.95 -6.45 -12.48
C ARG A 155 24.02 -7.58 -11.45
N LYS A 156 24.81 -7.43 -10.38
CA LYS A 156 24.89 -8.43 -9.30
C LYS A 156 23.57 -8.60 -8.57
N PHE A 157 22.71 -7.59 -8.60
CA PHE A 157 21.47 -7.55 -7.83
C PHE A 157 20.23 -7.88 -8.66
N VAL A 158 20.36 -8.08 -9.97
CA VAL A 158 19.20 -8.40 -10.85
C VAL A 158 18.53 -9.72 -10.44
N ARG A 159 19.30 -10.65 -9.87
CA ARG A 159 18.81 -11.90 -9.30
C ARG A 159 19.41 -12.10 -7.92
N LEU A 160 18.56 -12.29 -6.92
CA LEU A 160 18.96 -12.63 -5.57
C LEU A 160 18.51 -14.06 -5.26
N LYS A 161 19.31 -14.76 -4.46
CA LYS A 161 18.93 -16.05 -3.89
C LYS A 161 18.30 -15.79 -2.53
N ALA A 162 17.14 -16.38 -2.25
CA ALA A 162 16.55 -16.34 -0.92
C ALA A 162 17.23 -17.35 0.02
N GLU A 163 17.00 -17.23 1.33
CA GLU A 163 17.49 -18.18 2.34
C GLU A 163 16.98 -19.62 2.06
N SER A 164 15.76 -19.74 1.56
CA SER A 164 15.19 -21.02 1.06
C SER A 164 15.95 -21.65 -0.13
N GLY A 165 16.90 -20.93 -0.71
CA GLY A 165 17.67 -21.35 -1.88
C GLY A 165 17.01 -21.05 -3.24
N LYS A 166 15.77 -20.56 -3.25
CA LYS A 166 15.05 -20.16 -4.46
C LYS A 166 15.59 -18.85 -5.03
N TRP A 167 15.71 -18.77 -6.36
CA TRP A 167 16.10 -17.54 -7.05
C TRP A 167 14.90 -16.65 -7.35
N PHE A 168 15.07 -15.35 -7.15
CA PHE A 168 14.10 -14.33 -7.47
C PHE A 168 14.73 -13.25 -8.34
N TYR A 169 13.96 -12.71 -9.30
CA TYR A 169 14.32 -11.46 -9.94
C TYR A 169 14.05 -10.31 -8.97
N PHE A 170 15.08 -9.53 -8.70
CA PHE A 170 14.99 -8.42 -7.76
C PHE A 170 15.02 -7.10 -8.54
N ARG A 171 13.83 -6.53 -8.72
CA ARG A 171 13.59 -5.32 -9.49
C ARG A 171 13.93 -4.07 -8.68
N PHE A 172 15.17 -3.94 -8.22
CA PHE A 172 15.64 -2.83 -7.37
C PHE A 172 15.47 -1.45 -8.00
N TRP A 173 15.34 -1.39 -9.33
CA TRP A 173 15.10 -0.16 -10.09
C TRP A 173 13.63 0.31 -10.06
N GLU A 174 12.74 -0.43 -9.40
CA GLU A 174 11.42 0.09 -9.07
C GLU A 174 11.59 1.24 -8.06
N PRO A 175 11.24 2.49 -8.42
CA PRO A 175 11.48 3.67 -7.57
C PRO A 175 10.94 3.51 -6.15
N ARG A 176 9.84 2.78 -6.07
CA ARG A 176 9.09 2.38 -4.89
C ARG A 176 9.80 1.50 -3.88
N LEU A 177 10.90 0.85 -4.26
CA LEU A 177 11.70 0.04 -3.34
C LEU A 177 12.80 0.87 -2.66
N LEU A 178 13.14 2.04 -3.22
CA LEU A 178 14.29 2.82 -2.80
C LEU A 178 14.29 3.17 -1.30
N PRO A 179 13.16 3.54 -0.66
CA PRO A 179 13.14 3.81 0.78
C PRO A 179 13.55 2.59 1.62
N VAL A 180 12.98 1.42 1.34
CA VAL A 180 13.31 0.17 2.05
C VAL A 180 14.78 -0.20 1.85
N LEU A 181 15.30 -0.02 0.64
CA LEU A 181 16.71 -0.33 0.34
C LEU A 181 17.66 0.63 1.04
N CYS A 182 17.26 1.89 1.20
CA CYS A 182 18.01 2.86 1.96
C CYS A 182 17.98 2.53 3.47
N GLU A 183 16.80 2.34 4.07
CA GLU A 183 16.63 1.97 5.48
C GLU A 183 17.42 0.71 5.86
N ARG A 184 17.45 -0.28 4.96
CA ARG A 184 18.18 -1.54 5.16
C ARG A 184 19.64 -1.49 4.73
N SER A 185 20.15 -0.32 4.33
CA SER A 185 21.52 -0.12 3.86
C SER A 185 21.93 -1.11 2.76
N HIS A 186 20.98 -1.46 1.88
CA HIS A 186 21.13 -2.57 0.96
C HIS A 186 22.27 -2.29 -0.04
N PRO A 187 23.18 -3.25 -0.30
CA PRO A 187 24.42 -3.00 -1.06
C PRO A 187 24.21 -2.47 -2.49
N VAL A 188 23.01 -2.58 -3.05
CA VAL A 188 22.67 -1.95 -4.34
C VAL A 188 22.89 -0.44 -4.34
N LEU A 189 22.72 0.24 -3.21
CA LEU A 189 22.95 1.69 -3.06
C LEU A 189 24.37 2.04 -2.59
N PHE A 190 25.16 1.04 -2.19
CA PHE A 190 26.48 1.20 -1.56
C PHE A 190 27.52 0.36 -2.31
N PRO A 191 28.06 0.85 -3.44
CA PRO A 191 29.05 0.11 -4.22
C PRO A 191 30.34 -0.09 -3.43
N ALA A 192 30.65 -1.32 -3.05
CA ALA A 192 31.87 -1.62 -2.29
C ALA A 192 33.16 -1.66 -3.14
N ARG A 193 33.06 -1.72 -4.47
CA ARG A 193 34.19 -1.91 -5.41
C ARG A 193 34.21 -0.89 -6.56
N SER A 194 33.42 0.17 -6.45
CA SER A 194 33.30 1.24 -7.43
C SER A 194 33.16 2.57 -6.70
N ALA A 195 33.32 3.70 -7.40
CA ALA A 195 33.04 4.99 -6.77
C ALA A 195 31.60 5.01 -6.22
N PRO A 196 31.36 5.69 -5.10
CA PRO A 196 30.05 5.71 -4.47
C PRO A 196 29.00 6.32 -5.39
N LEU A 197 27.75 5.95 -5.15
CA LEU A 197 26.61 6.72 -5.65
C LEU A 197 26.53 7.99 -4.79
N LEU A 198 26.61 9.15 -5.42
CA LEU A 198 26.48 10.45 -4.74
C LEU A 198 25.01 10.72 -4.41
N SER A 199 24.13 10.38 -5.35
CA SER A 199 22.69 10.44 -5.13
C SER A 199 21.93 9.47 -6.02
N VAL A 200 20.70 9.16 -5.63
CA VAL A 200 19.72 8.41 -6.41
C VAL A 200 18.39 9.14 -6.37
N VAL A 201 17.83 9.47 -7.53
CA VAL A 201 16.49 10.04 -7.70
C VAL A 201 15.55 8.95 -8.20
N ALA A 202 14.41 8.81 -7.54
CA ALA A 202 13.39 7.80 -7.83
C ALA A 202 12.00 8.44 -7.88
N PRO A 203 11.58 8.92 -9.06
CA PRO A 203 10.23 9.43 -9.25
C PRO A 203 9.17 8.33 -9.06
N THR A 204 8.01 8.71 -8.53
CA THR A 204 6.81 7.87 -8.47
C THR A 204 5.62 8.64 -9.03
N SER A 205 4.45 7.99 -9.11
CA SER A 205 3.21 8.67 -9.52
C SER A 205 2.73 9.76 -8.56
N LYS A 206 3.23 9.77 -7.31
CA LYS A 206 2.78 10.66 -6.22
C LYS A 206 3.85 11.62 -5.73
N GLU A 207 5.10 11.17 -5.66
CA GLU A 207 6.22 11.89 -5.05
C GLU A 207 7.55 11.47 -5.68
N THR A 208 8.63 12.16 -5.33
CA THR A 208 9.98 11.83 -5.80
C THR A 208 10.89 11.59 -4.62
N HIS A 209 11.51 10.41 -4.55
CA HIS A 209 12.52 10.12 -3.53
C HIS A 209 13.89 10.57 -4.01
N PHE A 210 14.58 11.37 -3.20
CA PHE A 210 15.97 11.77 -3.40
C PHE A 210 16.82 11.19 -2.28
N VAL A 211 17.65 10.22 -2.62
CA VAL A 211 18.46 9.46 -1.67
C VAL A 211 19.91 9.83 -1.83
N MET A 212 20.56 10.18 -0.73
CA MET A 212 21.99 10.47 -0.65
C MET A 212 22.65 9.41 0.24
N PRO A 213 23.31 8.40 -0.36
CA PRO A 213 24.12 7.44 0.37
C PRO A 213 25.19 8.14 1.22
N ASP A 214 25.37 7.69 2.46
CA ASP A 214 26.50 8.09 3.27
C ASP A 214 27.77 7.45 2.69
N ALA A 215 28.74 8.29 2.32
CA ALA A 215 30.00 7.85 1.74
C ALA A 215 30.81 6.95 2.71
N LEU A 216 30.56 7.07 4.02
CA LEU A 216 31.22 6.27 5.05
C LEU A 216 30.49 4.96 5.36
N ALA A 217 29.28 4.77 4.82
CA ALA A 217 28.53 3.55 5.06
C ALA A 217 29.17 2.36 4.35
N THR A 218 29.55 1.35 5.13
CA THR A 218 29.98 0.06 4.59
C THR A 218 28.77 -0.79 4.30
N SER A 219 28.65 -1.24 3.05
CA SER A 219 27.64 -2.24 2.70
C SER A 219 27.91 -3.52 3.49
N ASN A 220 26.87 -4.17 3.99
CA ASN A 220 26.91 -5.49 4.61
C ASN A 220 27.33 -6.62 3.64
N GLY A 221 27.63 -6.32 2.36
CA GLY A 221 28.21 -7.23 1.37
C GLY A 221 27.31 -8.40 0.94
N GLN A 222 26.16 -8.57 1.59
CA GLN A 222 25.22 -9.63 1.34
C GLN A 222 24.41 -9.35 0.08
N THR A 223 24.44 -10.32 -0.84
CA THR A 223 23.64 -10.37 -2.07
C THR A 223 22.53 -11.41 -1.96
N LEU A 224 22.15 -11.73 -0.72
CA LEU A 224 21.09 -12.65 -0.37
C LEU A 224 19.79 -11.86 -0.18
N LEU A 225 18.68 -12.40 -0.66
CA LEU A 225 17.36 -11.95 -0.26
C LEU A 225 17.08 -12.59 1.11
N SER A 226 17.46 -11.91 2.19
CA SER A 226 17.18 -12.37 3.55
C SER A 226 15.69 -12.32 3.85
N ASP A 227 15.25 -13.12 4.83
CA ASP A 227 13.86 -13.12 5.27
C ASP A 227 13.45 -11.73 5.79
N ASP A 228 14.34 -11.05 6.53
CA ASP A 228 14.14 -9.66 6.99
C ASP A 228 13.94 -8.65 5.85
N LEU A 229 14.74 -8.74 4.78
CA LEU A 229 14.57 -7.88 3.61
C LEU A 229 13.27 -8.20 2.86
N GLN A 230 12.97 -9.49 2.71
CA GLN A 230 11.75 -9.93 2.04
C GLN A 230 10.50 -9.46 2.78
N ASP A 231 10.48 -9.58 4.11
CA ASP A 231 9.40 -9.11 4.96
C ASP A 231 9.26 -7.59 4.90
N ALA A 232 10.37 -6.84 4.94
CA ALA A 232 10.34 -5.38 4.80
C ALA A 232 9.77 -4.93 3.45
N LEU A 233 10.20 -5.57 2.35
CA LEU A 233 9.69 -5.28 1.00
C LEU A 233 8.20 -5.63 0.89
N HIS A 234 7.77 -6.73 1.48
CA HIS A 234 6.39 -7.16 1.50
C HIS A 234 5.52 -6.17 2.29
N GLN A 235 5.92 -5.83 3.51
CA GLN A 235 5.21 -4.88 4.38
C GLN A 235 5.08 -3.49 3.73
N ALA A 236 6.14 -2.99 3.08
CA ALA A 236 6.09 -1.73 2.35
C ALA A 236 5.12 -1.79 1.16
N SER A 237 5.10 -2.92 0.43
CA SER A 237 4.15 -3.14 -0.67
C SER A 237 2.70 -3.20 -0.19
N GLU A 238 2.44 -3.91 0.91
CA GLU A 238 1.11 -4.04 1.51
C GLU A 238 0.59 -2.70 2.06
N THR A 239 1.43 -1.96 2.77
CA THR A 239 1.08 -0.63 3.31
C THR A 239 0.68 0.31 2.19
N ARG A 240 1.47 0.35 1.11
CA ARG A 240 1.13 1.16 -0.06
C ARG A 240 -0.13 0.68 -0.76
N PHE A 241 -0.31 -0.64 -0.90
CA PHE A 241 -1.53 -1.20 -1.47
C PHE A 241 -2.75 -0.74 -0.65
N ALA A 242 -2.71 -0.82 0.67
CA ALA A 242 -3.78 -0.37 1.55
C ALA A 242 -4.08 1.13 1.39
N VAL A 243 -3.05 1.98 1.30
CA VAL A 243 -3.22 3.43 1.08
C VAL A 243 -3.83 3.74 -0.29
N ASN A 244 -3.26 3.18 -1.37
CA ASN A 244 -3.72 3.45 -2.73
C ASN A 244 -5.14 2.92 -2.96
N PHE A 245 -5.38 1.66 -2.59
CA PHE A 245 -6.68 1.03 -2.76
C PHE A 245 -7.72 1.66 -1.83
N GLY A 246 -7.32 2.11 -0.63
CA GLY A 246 -8.19 2.87 0.26
C GLY A 246 -8.64 4.20 -0.35
N GLN A 247 -7.75 4.91 -1.05
CA GLN A 247 -8.11 6.11 -1.80
C GLN A 247 -9.07 5.80 -2.95
N GLU A 248 -8.75 4.78 -3.76
CA GLU A 248 -9.61 4.34 -4.86
C GLU A 248 -11.02 3.95 -4.38
N LEU A 249 -11.13 3.18 -3.30
CA LEU A 249 -12.41 2.82 -2.69
C LEU A 249 -13.17 4.04 -2.14
N ALA A 250 -12.49 4.96 -1.48
CA ALA A 250 -13.11 6.18 -0.97
C ALA A 250 -13.69 7.04 -2.10
N THR A 251 -12.95 7.16 -3.22
CA THR A 251 -13.41 7.85 -4.43
C THR A 251 -14.56 7.13 -5.12
N ALA A 252 -14.54 5.79 -5.17
CA ALA A 252 -15.58 4.99 -5.81
C ALA A 252 -16.89 4.94 -5.00
N ALA A 253 -16.84 5.17 -3.68
CA ALA A 253 -18.00 5.04 -2.78
C ALA A 253 -18.22 6.28 -1.88
N PRO A 254 -18.39 7.49 -2.43
CA PRO A 254 -18.51 8.73 -1.65
C PRO A 254 -19.77 8.77 -0.77
N LYS A 255 -20.87 8.13 -1.18
CA LYS A 255 -22.07 7.99 -0.33
C LYS A 255 -21.74 7.17 0.93
N ARG A 256 -20.98 6.08 0.79
CA ARG A 256 -20.59 5.23 1.92
C ARG A 256 -19.64 5.97 2.86
N MET A 257 -18.67 6.72 2.34
CA MET A 257 -17.78 7.56 3.15
C MET A 257 -18.57 8.55 4.02
N ARG A 258 -19.58 9.23 3.45
CA ARG A 258 -20.47 10.14 4.20
C ARG A 258 -21.32 9.41 5.25
N GLN A 259 -21.87 8.24 4.92
CA GLN A 259 -22.59 7.40 5.89
C GLN A 259 -21.70 7.02 7.07
N LEU A 260 -20.42 6.73 6.84
CA LEU A 260 -19.44 6.41 7.87
C LEU A 260 -18.90 7.63 8.62
N GLY A 261 -19.19 8.85 8.15
CA GLY A 261 -18.64 10.09 8.73
C GLY A 261 -17.15 10.30 8.48
N LEU A 262 -16.61 9.73 7.40
CA LEU A 262 -15.18 9.78 7.10
C LEU A 262 -14.86 10.94 6.14
N SER A 263 -13.88 11.77 6.52
CA SER A 263 -13.38 12.89 5.72
C SER A 263 -12.23 12.52 4.80
N ASP A 264 -11.52 11.43 5.08
CA ASP A 264 -10.35 10.98 4.33
C ASP A 264 -10.28 9.45 4.24
N SER A 265 -9.37 8.93 3.43
CA SER A 265 -9.22 7.50 3.15
C SER A 265 -8.34 6.75 4.16
N ALA A 266 -7.73 7.40 5.15
CA ALA A 266 -6.80 6.75 6.07
C ALA A 266 -7.48 5.65 6.94
N PRO A 267 -8.72 5.85 7.44
CA PRO A 267 -9.49 4.78 8.09
C PRO A 267 -9.75 3.57 7.18
N VAL A 268 -10.00 3.82 5.89
CA VAL A 268 -10.20 2.76 4.88
C VAL A 268 -8.90 2.00 4.63
N ALA A 269 -7.76 2.69 4.58
CA ALA A 269 -6.45 2.03 4.48
C ALA A 269 -6.18 1.14 5.70
N ARG A 270 -6.45 1.62 6.92
CA ARG A 270 -6.33 0.79 8.13
C ARG A 270 -7.23 -0.44 8.10
N MET A 271 -8.48 -0.27 7.62
CA MET A 271 -9.40 -1.39 7.40
C MET A 271 -8.81 -2.44 6.46
N ILE A 272 -8.25 -2.03 5.32
CA ILE A 272 -7.63 -2.94 4.35
C ILE A 272 -6.49 -3.72 4.99
N THR A 273 -5.65 -3.08 5.81
CA THR A 273 -4.58 -3.75 6.55
C THR A 273 -5.12 -4.82 7.50
N VAL A 274 -6.21 -4.53 8.23
CA VAL A 274 -6.85 -5.53 9.11
C VAL A 274 -7.34 -6.72 8.28
N VAL A 275 -8.04 -6.49 7.17
CA VAL A 275 -8.53 -7.58 6.30
C VAL A 275 -7.38 -8.39 5.71
N LEU A 276 -6.32 -7.71 5.26
CA LEU A 276 -5.12 -8.35 4.71
C LEU A 276 -4.50 -9.33 5.70
N ASN A 277 -4.36 -8.94 6.97
CA ASN A 277 -3.80 -9.79 8.02
C ASN A 277 -4.60 -11.09 8.22
N HIS A 278 -5.93 -11.05 8.03
CA HIS A 278 -6.77 -12.24 8.07
C HIS A 278 -6.63 -13.13 6.83
N LEU A 279 -6.37 -12.54 5.67
CA LEU A 279 -6.27 -13.27 4.40
C LEU A 279 -4.89 -13.89 4.16
N ARG A 280 -3.83 -13.32 4.74
CA ARG A 280 -2.45 -13.84 4.63
C ARG A 280 -2.32 -15.32 5.00
N PRO A 281 -2.77 -15.80 6.18
CA PRO A 281 -2.66 -17.23 6.55
C PRO A 281 -3.49 -18.17 5.64
N LEU A 282 -4.47 -17.62 4.92
CA LEU A 282 -5.30 -18.33 3.95
C LEU A 282 -4.64 -18.44 2.57
N GLY A 283 -3.48 -17.81 2.36
CA GLY A 283 -2.68 -17.90 1.13
C GLY A 283 -3.00 -16.83 0.08
N PHE A 284 -3.65 -15.73 0.46
CA PHE A 284 -3.89 -14.60 -0.44
C PHE A 284 -2.65 -13.71 -0.51
N GLN A 285 -2.13 -13.51 -1.72
CA GLN A 285 -0.93 -12.69 -1.98
C GLN A 285 -1.16 -11.61 -3.04
N LYS A 286 -2.14 -11.81 -3.95
CA LYS A 286 -2.40 -10.87 -5.04
C LYS A 286 -3.29 -9.73 -4.56
N SER A 287 -2.88 -8.49 -4.85
CA SER A 287 -3.64 -7.27 -4.55
C SER A 287 -5.06 -7.29 -5.10
N SER A 288 -5.30 -7.89 -6.28
CA SER A 288 -6.64 -8.01 -6.87
C SER A 288 -7.57 -8.92 -6.07
N ASP A 289 -7.06 -10.03 -5.54
CA ASP A 289 -7.84 -10.99 -4.75
C ASP A 289 -8.12 -10.42 -3.35
N ILE A 290 -7.11 -9.81 -2.73
CA ILE A 290 -7.23 -9.12 -1.44
C ILE A 290 -8.20 -7.94 -1.56
N GLY A 291 -8.03 -7.11 -2.58
CA GLY A 291 -8.87 -5.93 -2.81
C GLY A 291 -10.34 -6.26 -2.96
N ARG A 292 -10.66 -7.40 -3.60
CA ARG A 292 -12.04 -7.87 -3.72
C ARG A 292 -12.70 -8.17 -2.38
N VAL A 293 -11.98 -8.81 -1.47
CA VAL A 293 -12.48 -9.11 -0.12
C VAL A 293 -12.47 -7.84 0.74
N ALA A 294 -11.41 -7.03 0.67
CA ALA A 294 -11.28 -5.79 1.43
C ALA A 294 -12.35 -4.76 1.07
N ALA A 295 -12.81 -4.72 -0.19
CA ALA A 295 -13.93 -3.87 -0.61
C ALA A 295 -15.22 -4.19 0.18
N CYS A 296 -15.43 -5.44 0.61
CA CYS A 296 -16.55 -5.80 1.48
C CYS A 296 -16.43 -5.15 2.87
N GLY A 297 -15.20 -4.98 3.38
CA GLY A 297 -14.94 -4.36 4.68
C GLY A 297 -15.43 -2.92 4.78
N LEU A 298 -15.51 -2.17 3.68
CA LEU A 298 -16.10 -0.82 3.68
C LEU A 298 -17.60 -0.82 4.06
N PHE A 299 -18.29 -1.92 3.79
CA PHE A 299 -19.70 -2.09 4.13
C PHE A 299 -19.85 -2.72 5.51
N TYR A 300 -19.19 -3.85 5.75
CA TYR A 300 -19.42 -4.65 6.95
C TYR A 300 -18.51 -4.29 8.13
N GLY A 301 -17.42 -3.56 7.92
CA GLY A 301 -16.44 -3.22 8.95
C GLY A 301 -15.11 -3.97 8.79
N SER A 302 -14.09 -3.53 9.52
CA SER A 302 -12.72 -4.05 9.40
C SER A 302 -12.55 -5.49 9.89
N HIS A 303 -13.40 -5.90 10.84
CA HIS A 303 -13.37 -7.22 11.47
C HIS A 303 -14.49 -8.14 10.98
N PHE A 304 -15.10 -7.85 9.82
CA PHE A 304 -16.26 -8.60 9.34
C PHE A 304 -15.98 -10.10 9.13
N LEU A 305 -14.74 -10.49 8.83
CA LEU A 305 -14.33 -11.90 8.72
C LEU A 305 -14.35 -12.64 10.07
N LEU A 306 -14.41 -11.92 11.19
CA LEU A 306 -14.55 -12.47 12.54
C LEU A 306 -16.01 -12.41 13.04
N ASP A 307 -16.93 -11.83 12.27
CA ASP A 307 -18.32 -11.74 12.68
C ASP A 307 -18.96 -13.14 12.71
N PRO A 308 -19.61 -13.58 13.81
CA PRO A 308 -20.24 -14.89 13.91
C PRO A 308 -21.23 -15.21 12.79
N ARG A 309 -21.84 -14.20 12.18
CA ARG A 309 -22.76 -14.35 11.04
C ARG A 309 -22.04 -14.62 9.72
N ILE A 310 -20.78 -14.16 9.60
CA ILE A 310 -20.00 -14.21 8.35
C ILE A 310 -18.97 -15.35 8.37
N ILE A 311 -18.47 -15.76 9.55
CA ILE A 311 -17.52 -16.87 9.72
C ILE A 311 -17.92 -18.12 8.91
N PRO A 312 -19.18 -18.60 8.92
CA PRO A 312 -19.56 -19.78 8.13
C PRO A 312 -19.32 -19.62 6.62
N LEU A 313 -19.52 -18.41 6.08
CA LEU A 313 -19.24 -18.11 4.67
C LEU A 313 -17.74 -17.98 4.44
N ALA A 314 -17.01 -17.33 5.34
CA ALA A 314 -15.56 -17.20 5.25
C ALA A 314 -14.87 -18.57 5.28
N ASP A 315 -15.23 -19.45 6.20
CA ASP A 315 -14.69 -20.82 6.28
C ASP A 315 -14.99 -21.61 5.01
N ARG A 316 -16.24 -21.53 4.51
CA ARG A 316 -16.66 -22.25 3.31
C ARG A 316 -15.94 -21.81 2.05
N PHE A 317 -15.81 -20.50 1.84
CA PHE A 317 -15.33 -19.95 0.56
C PHE A 317 -13.88 -19.49 0.62
N LEU A 318 -13.45 -18.91 1.73
CA LEU A 318 -12.10 -18.37 1.88
C LEU A 318 -11.11 -19.36 2.48
N ALA A 319 -11.48 -20.48 3.13
CA ALA A 319 -10.48 -21.37 3.73
C ALA A 319 -10.00 -22.52 2.83
N ASP A 320 -10.72 -22.87 1.75
CA ASP A 320 -10.37 -24.02 0.90
C ASP A 320 -9.11 -23.77 0.05
N LYS A 321 -7.93 -24.12 0.59
CA LYS A 321 -6.63 -23.95 -0.06
C LYS A 321 -6.46 -24.76 -1.36
N ARG A 322 -7.35 -25.70 -1.69
CA ARG A 322 -7.32 -26.44 -2.98
C ARG A 322 -7.79 -25.57 -4.14
N ARG A 323 -8.56 -24.52 -3.86
CA ARG A 323 -9.09 -23.59 -4.87
C ARG A 323 -8.17 -22.38 -5.01
N VAL A 324 -8.05 -21.88 -6.23
CA VAL A 324 -7.25 -20.66 -6.49
C VAL A 324 -7.85 -19.44 -5.76
N PRO A 325 -7.03 -18.55 -5.16
CA PRO A 325 -7.50 -17.41 -4.38
C PRO A 325 -8.52 -16.52 -5.09
N SER A 326 -8.34 -16.28 -6.39
CA SER A 326 -9.26 -15.44 -7.18
C SER A 326 -10.70 -15.96 -7.22
N LEU A 327 -10.88 -17.29 -7.31
CA LEU A 327 -12.22 -17.90 -7.27
C LEU A 327 -12.81 -17.87 -5.86
N ARG A 328 -11.97 -18.10 -4.84
CA ARG A 328 -12.39 -18.02 -3.43
C ARG A 328 -12.91 -16.63 -3.06
N ALA A 329 -12.15 -15.58 -3.40
CA ALA A 329 -12.55 -14.18 -3.16
C ALA A 329 -13.85 -13.81 -3.90
N ARG A 330 -13.98 -14.20 -5.17
CA ARG A 330 -15.19 -13.94 -5.98
C ARG A 330 -16.42 -14.62 -5.39
N ASP A 331 -16.32 -15.92 -5.10
CA ASP A 331 -17.46 -16.68 -4.62
C ASP A 331 -17.86 -16.26 -3.20
N PHE A 332 -16.88 -15.93 -2.35
CA PHE A 332 -17.13 -15.35 -1.03
C PHE A 332 -17.90 -14.02 -1.14
N GLN A 333 -17.43 -13.09 -1.97
CA GLN A 333 -18.12 -11.81 -2.19
C GLN A 333 -19.56 -12.04 -2.69
N SER A 334 -19.75 -12.94 -3.65
CA SER A 334 -21.09 -13.25 -4.17
C SER A 334 -21.99 -13.91 -3.13
N ALA A 335 -21.44 -14.74 -2.23
CA ALA A 335 -22.20 -15.37 -1.16
C ALA A 335 -22.61 -14.33 -0.11
N LEU A 336 -21.70 -13.45 0.26
CA LEU A 336 -21.94 -12.36 1.22
C LEU A 336 -23.09 -11.43 0.77
N GLN A 337 -23.13 -11.12 -0.53
CA GLN A 337 -24.18 -10.27 -1.13
C GLN A 337 -25.55 -10.94 -1.24
N ARG A 338 -25.63 -12.27 -1.10
CA ARG A 338 -26.86 -13.06 -1.23
C ARG A 338 -27.37 -13.60 0.10
N ASP A 339 -26.57 -13.51 1.16
CA ASP A 339 -26.92 -14.01 2.47
C ASP A 339 -27.87 -13.04 3.19
N PRO A 340 -29.12 -13.44 3.50
CA PRO A 340 -30.12 -12.55 4.08
C PRO A 340 -29.69 -11.96 5.43
N THR A 341 -29.00 -12.74 6.26
CA THR A 341 -28.53 -12.32 7.59
C THR A 341 -27.46 -11.24 7.46
N VAL A 342 -26.58 -11.37 6.46
CA VAL A 342 -25.54 -10.39 6.19
C VAL A 342 -26.10 -9.15 5.52
N THR A 343 -27.00 -9.29 4.53
CA THR A 343 -27.61 -8.13 3.86
C THR A 343 -28.46 -7.30 4.82
N ALA A 344 -29.08 -7.93 5.82
CA ALA A 344 -29.82 -7.21 6.85
C ALA A 344 -28.95 -6.22 7.64
N MET A 345 -27.63 -6.42 7.74
CA MET A 345 -26.72 -5.48 8.40
C MET A 345 -26.64 -4.11 7.69
N LEU A 346 -27.01 -4.07 6.41
CA LEU A 346 -26.96 -2.87 5.57
C LEU A 346 -28.35 -2.30 5.29
N ASP A 347 -29.41 -2.94 5.79
CA ASP A 347 -30.79 -2.57 5.51
C ASP A 347 -31.29 -1.47 6.46
N GLY A 348 -32.02 -0.48 5.91
CA GLY A 348 -32.58 0.62 6.69
C GLY A 348 -33.65 0.16 7.70
N GLY A 349 -34.37 -0.93 7.40
CA GLY A 349 -35.32 -1.54 8.33
C GLY A 349 -34.62 -2.09 9.58
N SER A 350 -33.41 -2.63 9.44
CA SER A 350 -32.60 -3.05 10.59
C SER A 350 -32.17 -1.87 11.47
N VAL A 351 -31.80 -0.73 10.88
CA VAL A 351 -31.45 0.49 11.63
C VAL A 351 -32.65 0.94 12.47
N TRP A 352 -33.84 0.97 11.89
CA TRP A 352 -35.08 1.30 12.60
C TRP A 352 -35.38 0.31 13.75
N ASN A 353 -35.24 -0.99 13.48
CA ASN A 353 -35.45 -2.03 14.50
C ASN A 353 -34.47 -1.87 15.67
N VAL A 354 -33.20 -1.58 15.39
CA VAL A 354 -32.17 -1.38 16.41
C VAL A 354 -32.42 -0.10 17.22
N ALA A 355 -32.87 0.98 16.58
CA ALA A 355 -33.30 2.19 17.29
C ALA A 355 -34.45 1.88 18.27
N LYS A 356 -35.47 1.13 17.83
CA LYS A 356 -36.58 0.68 18.70
C LYS A 356 -36.15 -0.27 19.81
N GLN A 357 -35.20 -1.16 19.55
CA GLN A 357 -34.63 -2.00 20.60
C GLN A 357 -33.87 -1.17 21.63
N LEU A 358 -33.08 -0.19 21.19
CA LEU A 358 -32.31 0.68 22.09
C LEU A 358 -33.22 1.55 22.98
N GLU A 359 -34.34 2.06 22.45
CA GLU A 359 -35.38 2.75 23.26
C GLU A 359 -35.93 1.83 24.37
N ARG A 360 -36.17 0.55 24.05
CA ARG A 360 -36.76 -0.45 24.96
C ARG A 360 -35.75 -1.09 25.91
N ALA A 361 -34.45 -1.02 25.58
CA ALA A 361 -33.35 -1.67 26.28
C ALA A 361 -33.15 -1.19 27.73
N GLN A 362 -33.89 -0.16 28.17
CA GLN A 362 -33.99 0.22 29.57
C GLN A 362 -34.65 -0.87 30.46
N TYR A 363 -35.21 -1.95 29.89
CA TYR A 363 -36.05 -2.91 30.64
C TYR A 363 -35.68 -4.40 30.51
N ALA A 364 -34.87 -4.83 29.53
CA ALA A 364 -34.41 -6.23 29.43
C ALA A 364 -33.21 -6.41 28.47
N ALA A 365 -32.29 -7.32 28.82
CA ALA A 365 -31.16 -7.72 27.97
C ALA A 365 -31.61 -8.65 26.81
N PRO A 366 -30.93 -8.64 25.65
CA PRO A 366 -31.24 -9.54 24.54
C PRO A 366 -31.00 -11.02 24.93
N PRO A 367 -31.70 -11.98 24.30
CA PRO A 367 -31.47 -13.41 24.51
C PRO A 367 -30.01 -13.77 24.23
N ARG A 368 -29.39 -14.54 25.13
CA ARG A 368 -27.98 -14.90 25.01
C ARG A 368 -27.80 -15.96 23.93
N ASP A 369 -27.17 -15.57 22.83
CA ASP A 369 -26.74 -16.47 21.76
C ASP A 369 -25.22 -16.33 21.53
N ARG A 370 -24.68 -17.12 20.60
CA ARG A 370 -23.25 -17.08 20.26
C ARG A 370 -22.79 -15.69 19.82
N PHE A 371 -23.66 -14.89 19.21
CA PHE A 371 -23.35 -13.53 18.78
C PHE A 371 -23.22 -12.58 19.97
N VAL A 372 -24.15 -12.63 20.91
CA VAL A 372 -24.12 -11.85 22.16
C VAL A 372 -22.91 -12.24 23.01
N GLU A 373 -22.55 -13.52 23.10
CA GLU A 373 -21.35 -13.98 23.82
C GLU A 373 -20.04 -13.43 23.22
N VAL A 374 -19.98 -13.24 21.90
CA VAL A 374 -18.83 -12.59 21.26
C VAL A 374 -18.84 -11.10 21.57
N CYS A 375 -20.01 -10.45 21.54
CA CYS A 375 -20.13 -9.04 21.93
C CYS A 375 -19.66 -8.81 23.37
N GLU A 376 -20.14 -9.60 24.34
CA GLU A 376 -19.78 -9.49 25.76
C GLU A 376 -18.27 -9.59 25.99
N ARG A 377 -17.59 -10.50 25.27
CA ARG A 377 -16.14 -10.69 25.38
C ARG A 377 -15.30 -9.52 24.85
N HIS A 378 -15.85 -8.71 23.96
CA HIS A 378 -15.15 -7.58 23.33
C HIS A 378 -15.62 -6.22 23.87
N GLN A 379 -16.45 -6.21 24.91
CA GLN A 379 -16.80 -4.98 25.60
C GLN A 379 -15.57 -4.41 26.33
N PRO A 380 -15.27 -3.10 26.18
CA PRO A 380 -14.25 -2.44 26.97
C PRO A 380 -14.50 -2.59 28.47
N ALA A 381 -13.41 -2.73 29.23
CA ALA A 381 -13.46 -2.69 30.68
C ALA A 381 -14.07 -1.36 31.16
N GLY A 382 -14.90 -1.41 32.22
CA GLY A 382 -15.52 -0.21 32.79
C GLY A 382 -16.81 0.26 32.11
N PHE A 383 -17.36 -0.48 31.14
CA PHE A 383 -18.70 -0.18 30.61
C PHE A 383 -19.76 -0.22 31.72
N SER A 384 -20.56 0.85 31.78
CA SER A 384 -21.78 0.93 32.59
C SER A 384 -22.81 -0.09 32.12
N THR A 385 -23.79 -0.40 32.98
CA THR A 385 -24.88 -1.32 32.63
C THR A 385 -25.59 -0.91 31.34
N VAL A 386 -25.83 0.40 31.16
CA VAL A 386 -26.47 0.95 29.96
C VAL A 386 -25.67 0.62 28.70
N LYS A 387 -24.34 0.86 28.71
CA LYS A 387 -23.47 0.58 27.56
C LYS A 387 -23.29 -0.91 27.30
N ARG A 388 -23.26 -1.74 28.35
CA ARG A 388 -23.20 -3.21 28.21
C ARG A 388 -24.43 -3.77 27.51
N ILE A 389 -25.61 -3.19 27.76
CA ILE A 389 -26.86 -3.58 27.08
C ILE A 389 -26.90 -3.01 25.66
N ALA A 390 -26.50 -1.75 25.46
CA ALA A 390 -26.54 -1.09 24.16
C ALA A 390 -25.55 -1.70 23.14
N HIS A 391 -24.37 -2.14 23.58
CA HIS A 391 -23.33 -2.69 22.72
C HIS A 391 -23.81 -3.86 21.82
N PRO A 392 -24.36 -4.97 22.35
CA PRO A 392 -24.86 -6.07 21.53
C PRO A 392 -26.05 -5.68 20.65
N ILE A 393 -26.87 -4.71 21.06
CA ILE A 393 -27.98 -4.18 20.26
C ILE A 393 -27.45 -3.46 19.01
N LEU A 394 -26.51 -2.53 19.20
CA LEU A 394 -25.88 -1.79 18.10
C LEU A 394 -25.00 -2.69 17.22
N ALA A 395 -24.35 -3.70 17.80
CA ALA A 395 -23.56 -4.67 17.06
C ALA A 395 -24.40 -5.44 16.02
N GLN A 396 -25.73 -5.51 16.13
CA GLN A 396 -26.57 -6.09 15.07
C GLN A 396 -26.42 -5.34 13.73
N LEU A 397 -26.18 -4.03 13.74
CA LEU A 397 -25.92 -3.23 12.54
C LEU A 397 -24.44 -3.28 12.10
N PHE A 398 -23.54 -3.59 13.03
CA PHE A 398 -22.11 -3.56 12.82
C PHE A 398 -21.50 -4.93 13.07
N THR A 399 -20.23 -5.02 13.45
CA THR A 399 -19.65 -6.26 13.98
C THR A 399 -19.56 -6.16 15.50
N PRO A 400 -19.38 -7.28 16.23
CA PRO A 400 -19.07 -7.24 17.66
C PRO A 400 -17.82 -6.41 18.03
N TYR A 401 -17.00 -6.03 17.05
CA TYR A 401 -15.72 -5.34 17.20
C TYR A 401 -15.80 -3.85 16.82
N PHE A 402 -17.02 -3.30 16.60
CA PHE A 402 -17.18 -1.98 15.99
C PHE A 402 -16.51 -0.85 16.79
N LEU A 403 -16.33 -0.99 18.09
CA LEU A 403 -15.61 0.01 18.91
C LEU A 403 -14.10 0.03 18.67
N ALA A 404 -13.51 -1.05 18.15
CA ALA A 404 -12.11 -1.10 17.72
C ALA A 404 -11.96 -0.85 16.21
N ASP A 405 -13.07 -0.62 15.49
CA ASP A 405 -13.06 -0.51 14.04
C ASP A 405 -12.71 0.92 13.59
N PRO A 406 -11.65 1.12 12.77
CA PRO A 406 -11.29 2.45 12.29
C PRO A 406 -12.41 3.14 11.49
N LEU A 407 -13.37 2.39 10.93
CA LEU A 407 -14.50 2.95 10.19
C LEU A 407 -15.64 3.47 11.09
N ARG A 408 -15.54 3.36 12.42
CA ARG A 408 -16.64 3.59 13.38
C ARG A 408 -16.31 4.65 14.43
N THR A 409 -15.58 5.69 14.03
CA THR A 409 -15.13 6.77 14.92
C THR A 409 -16.28 7.52 15.59
N ILE A 410 -17.40 7.75 14.89
CA ILE A 410 -18.60 8.36 15.48
C ILE A 410 -19.08 7.53 16.67
N TRP A 411 -19.16 6.21 16.52
CA TRP A 411 -19.62 5.33 17.58
C TRP A 411 -18.63 5.23 18.74
N GLN A 412 -17.33 5.28 18.47
CA GLN A 412 -16.31 5.40 19.53
C GLN A 412 -16.53 6.67 20.36
N GLN A 413 -16.80 7.81 19.71
CA GLN A 413 -17.09 9.07 20.38
C GLN A 413 -18.39 8.98 21.19
N VAL A 414 -19.48 8.45 20.61
CA VAL A 414 -20.75 8.25 21.32
C VAL A 414 -20.56 7.39 22.58
N PHE A 415 -19.85 6.27 22.49
CA PHE A 415 -19.57 5.40 23.64
C PHE A 415 -18.62 6.00 24.67
N SER A 416 -17.84 7.03 24.32
CA SER A 416 -16.99 7.76 25.26
C SER A 416 -17.78 8.73 26.16
N LEU A 417 -18.99 9.13 25.76
CA LEU A 417 -19.82 10.08 26.51
C LEU A 417 -20.34 9.49 27.82
N PRO A 418 -20.65 10.32 28.84
CA PRO A 418 -21.38 9.89 30.03
C PRO A 418 -22.75 9.29 29.67
N ASP A 419 -23.28 8.38 30.52
CA ASP A 419 -24.53 7.64 30.23
C ASP A 419 -25.74 8.53 29.89
N HIS A 420 -25.85 9.69 30.53
CA HIS A 420 -26.96 10.64 30.30
C HIS A 420 -26.90 11.32 28.92
N GLU A 421 -25.71 11.46 28.33
CA GLU A 421 -25.55 11.99 26.96
C GLU A 421 -25.49 10.87 25.92
N PHE A 422 -24.96 9.70 26.29
CA PHE A 422 -24.80 8.54 25.42
C PHE A 422 -26.09 8.17 24.71
N ILE A 423 -27.20 7.99 25.43
CA ILE A 423 -28.47 7.55 24.84
C ILE A 423 -28.96 8.56 23.80
N ARG A 424 -28.95 9.85 24.13
CA ARG A 424 -29.37 10.92 23.21
C ARG A 424 -28.51 10.95 21.95
N SER A 425 -27.19 10.85 22.11
CA SER A 425 -26.25 10.87 20.98
C SER A 425 -26.36 9.60 20.12
N ALA A 426 -26.59 8.43 20.73
CA ALA A 426 -26.82 7.18 20.01
C ALA A 426 -28.11 7.23 19.17
N HIS A 427 -29.21 7.77 19.71
CA HIS A 427 -30.44 7.98 18.95
C HIS A 427 -30.25 8.97 17.80
N SER A 428 -29.61 10.11 18.07
CA SER A 428 -29.32 11.09 17.03
C SER A 428 -28.50 10.51 15.88
N GLU A 429 -27.55 9.61 16.19
CA GLU A 429 -26.73 8.96 15.17
C GLU A 429 -27.52 7.91 14.36
N LEU A 430 -28.37 7.12 15.01
CA LEU A 430 -29.26 6.18 14.32
C LEU A 430 -30.25 6.92 13.40
N ASP A 431 -30.80 8.05 13.85
CA ASP A 431 -31.67 8.91 13.04
C ASP A 431 -30.91 9.49 11.84
N ARG A 432 -29.66 9.92 12.04
CA ARG A 432 -28.79 10.35 10.94
C ARG A 432 -28.59 9.23 9.92
N MET A 433 -28.35 7.99 10.38
CA MET A 433 -28.19 6.83 9.51
C MET A 433 -29.45 6.54 8.68
N LEU A 434 -30.64 6.63 9.28
CA LEU A 434 -31.93 6.49 8.57
C LEU A 434 -32.14 7.60 7.52
N ASN A 435 -31.83 8.85 7.89
CA ASN A 435 -32.07 10.00 7.03
C ASN A 435 -31.12 10.07 5.82
N ILE A 436 -29.92 9.52 5.91
CA ILE A 436 -28.98 9.46 4.76
C ILE A 436 -29.47 8.48 3.68
N ASP A 437 -30.25 7.47 4.04
CA ASP A 437 -30.88 6.57 3.07
C ASP A 437 -32.16 7.16 2.46
N HIS A 438 -32.87 8.03 3.20
CA HIS A 438 -34.06 8.74 2.70
C HIS A 438 -33.77 9.95 1.79
N GLY A 439 -32.52 10.42 1.70
CA GLY A 439 -32.10 11.45 0.74
C GLY A 439 -32.02 11.00 -0.73
N THR A 440 -32.55 9.82 -1.09
CA THR A 440 -32.55 9.27 -2.46
C THR A 440 -33.90 8.70 -2.91
N ALA A 441 -35.00 9.19 -2.34
CA ALA A 441 -36.36 8.84 -2.80
C ALA A 441 -37.19 10.09 -3.07
N ARG A 442 -36.67 10.97 -3.95
CA ARG A 442 -37.36 12.06 -4.67
C ARG A 442 -36.26 12.87 -5.35
N ASP A 443 -35.83 12.41 -6.50
CA ASP A 443 -35.47 13.25 -7.65
C ASP A 443 -35.37 12.30 -8.85
N GLU A 444 -35.88 12.79 -9.96
CA GLU A 444 -36.41 12.12 -11.16
C GLU A 444 -35.42 11.25 -11.95
#